data_AF-T1C185-F1
#
_entry.id   AF-T1C185-F1
#
_cell.length_a   1.000
_cell.length_b   1.000
_cell.length_c   1.000
_cell.angle_alpha   90.00
_cell.angle_beta   90.00
_cell.angle_gamma   90.00
#
_symmetry.space_group_name_H-M   'P 1'
#
loop_
_entity.id
_entity.type
_entity.pdbx_description
1 polymer ?
#
loop_
_entity_poly.entity_id
_entity_poly.type
_entity_poly.pdbx_seq_one_letter_code
_entity_poly.pdbx_strand_id
1 'polypeptide(L)'
;MLSKRGLERLGIRYKGYVINSLSGAILRYEDEEVRIKSDEIKAYVLDRKGMAKSLYDEAKAAGAEISLGRRLSVKEILQLEREHEIIVGADGAVSNVSRVFGFKQINEYVYTYKAEYGNAHVDDKHTVELFFSNRISHRFFGWMAPYSGTEVEV
;
A
#
# COMPACT_ATOMS: atom_id res chain seq x y z
N MET A 1 -4.90 0.99 2.87
CA MET A 1 -5.40 -0.18 3.64
C MET A 1 -4.38 -1.33 3.63
N LEU A 2 -4.31 -2.14 4.70
CA LEU A 2 -3.57 -3.42 4.79
C LEU A 2 -4.37 -4.43 5.64
N SER A 3 -4.28 -5.74 5.35
CA SER A 3 -5.00 -6.77 6.11
C SER A 3 -4.47 -6.94 7.54
N LYS A 4 -5.37 -7.20 8.50
CA LYS A 4 -5.00 -7.48 9.91
C LYS A 4 -4.05 -8.67 10.00
N ARG A 5 -4.42 -9.78 9.36
CA ARG A 5 -3.60 -11.01 9.35
C ARG A 5 -2.22 -10.79 8.73
N GLY A 6 -2.12 -9.96 7.69
CA GLY A 6 -0.83 -9.64 7.08
C GLY A 6 0.08 -8.89 8.04
N LEU A 7 -0.43 -7.87 8.72
CA LEU A 7 0.32 -7.08 9.69
C LEU A 7 0.76 -7.92 10.90
N GLU A 8 -0.12 -8.78 11.42
CA GLU A 8 0.21 -9.68 12.53
C GLU A 8 1.34 -10.66 12.18
N ARG A 9 1.37 -11.16 10.94
CA ARG A 9 2.43 -12.05 10.45
C ARG A 9 3.78 -11.36 10.26
N LEU A 10 3.79 -10.07 9.94
CA LEU A 10 5.01 -9.31 9.71
C LEU A 10 5.76 -8.99 11.01
N GLY A 11 5.09 -9.05 12.17
CA GLY A 11 5.71 -8.74 13.46
C GLY A 11 6.13 -7.29 13.65
N ILE A 12 5.65 -6.37 12.80
CA ILE A 12 5.96 -4.94 12.86
C ILE A 12 5.02 -4.19 13.81
N ARG A 13 5.48 -3.07 14.36
CA ARG A 13 4.63 -2.18 15.18
C ARG A 13 3.76 -1.31 14.27
N TYR A 14 2.47 -1.62 14.19
CA TYR A 14 1.51 -0.87 13.34
C TYR A 14 0.35 -0.23 14.11
N LYS A 15 0.04 -0.69 15.33
CA LYS A 15 -1.18 -0.28 16.06
C LYS A 15 -1.26 1.23 16.30
N GLY A 16 -0.14 1.90 16.54
CA GLY A 16 -0.08 3.36 16.72
C GLY A 16 -0.31 4.18 15.44
N TYR A 17 -0.38 3.52 14.28
CA TYR A 17 -0.58 4.14 12.97
C TYR A 17 -1.94 3.78 12.36
N VAL A 18 -2.84 3.15 13.12
CA VAL A 18 -4.19 2.82 12.64
C VAL A 18 -5.05 4.08 12.62
N ILE A 19 -5.49 4.47 11.43
CA ILE A 19 -6.46 5.56 11.21
C ILE A 19 -7.88 5.01 11.38
N ASN A 20 -8.16 3.86 10.76
CA ASN A 20 -9.47 3.24 10.78
C ASN A 20 -9.38 1.71 10.69
N SER A 21 -10.43 1.03 11.15
CA SER A 21 -10.57 -0.43 11.13
C SER A 21 -11.75 -0.82 10.27
N LEU A 22 -11.55 -1.80 9.40
CA LEU A 22 -12.55 -2.27 8.43
C LEU A 22 -12.94 -3.70 8.75
N SER A 23 -14.25 -3.94 8.86
CA SER A 23 -14.87 -5.25 9.11
C SER A 23 -15.90 -5.62 8.05
N GLY A 24 -16.15 -4.75 7.06
CA GLY A 24 -17.04 -5.01 5.95
C GLY A 24 -16.48 -4.58 4.60
N ALA A 25 -17.11 -5.09 3.54
CA ALA A 25 -16.91 -4.62 2.18
C ALA A 25 -18.23 -4.64 1.42
N ILE A 26 -18.45 -3.68 0.51
CA ILE A 26 -19.54 -3.70 -0.46
C ILE A 26 -18.92 -3.77 -1.84
N LEU A 27 -19.32 -4.76 -2.62
CA LEU A 27 -18.94 -4.89 -4.03
C LEU A 27 -20.14 -4.43 -4.85
N ARG A 28 -19.98 -3.38 -5.65
CA ARG A 28 -21.02 -2.80 -6.50
C ARG A 28 -20.71 -3.08 -7.96
N TYR A 29 -21.70 -3.56 -8.71
CA TYR A 29 -21.64 -3.73 -10.16
C TYR A 29 -22.97 -3.29 -10.76
N GLU A 30 -22.95 -2.22 -11.54
CA GLU A 30 -24.17 -1.61 -12.09
C GLU A 30 -25.21 -1.36 -10.98
N ASP A 31 -26.39 -1.98 -11.05
CA ASP A 31 -27.46 -1.85 -10.06
C ASP A 31 -27.44 -2.95 -8.97
N GLU A 32 -26.47 -3.87 -9.03
CA GLU A 32 -26.32 -4.98 -8.11
C GLU A 32 -25.25 -4.70 -7.04
N GLU A 33 -25.46 -5.23 -5.83
CA GLU A 33 -24.50 -5.13 -4.75
C GLU A 33 -24.38 -6.43 -3.93
N VAL A 34 -23.15 -6.76 -3.55
CA VAL A 34 -22.85 -7.83 -2.60
C VAL A 34 -22.25 -7.21 -1.35
N ARG A 35 -22.93 -7.37 -0.21
CA ARG A 35 -22.45 -6.92 1.09
C ARG A 35 -21.77 -8.06 1.84
N ILE A 36 -20.51 -7.84 2.20
CA ILE A 36 -19.73 -8.74 3.05
C ILE A 36 -19.60 -8.04 4.41
N LYS A 37 -20.07 -8.72 5.46
CA LYS A 37 -19.92 -8.26 6.84
C LYS A 37 -19.20 -9.32 7.67
N SER A 38 -18.44 -8.86 8.65
CA SER A 38 -17.76 -9.70 9.60
C SER A 38 -17.83 -9.04 10.98
N ASP A 39 -18.00 -9.86 12.02
CA ASP A 39 -17.96 -9.39 13.41
C ASP A 39 -16.54 -9.06 13.87
N GLU A 40 -15.52 -9.47 13.10
CA GLU A 40 -14.12 -9.16 13.34
C GLU A 40 -13.57 -8.13 12.34
N ILE A 41 -12.62 -7.32 12.81
CA ILE A 41 -11.79 -6.46 11.96
C ILE A 41 -10.93 -7.34 11.02
N LYS A 42 -11.00 -7.06 9.72
CA LYS A 42 -10.24 -7.78 8.68
C LYS A 42 -9.10 -6.96 8.09
N ALA A 43 -9.20 -5.64 8.11
CA ALA A 43 -8.16 -4.75 7.60
C ALA A 43 -8.09 -3.43 8.37
N TYR A 44 -6.97 -2.72 8.20
CA TYR A 44 -6.76 -1.38 8.75
C TYR A 44 -6.44 -0.40 7.63
N VAL A 45 -6.97 0.81 7.77
CA VAL A 45 -6.45 2.01 7.11
C VAL A 45 -5.35 2.55 8.01
N LEU A 46 -4.18 2.84 7.44
CA LEU A 46 -2.98 3.19 8.19
C LEU A 46 -2.44 4.54 7.75
N ASP A 47 -1.88 5.30 8.68
CA ASP A 47 -0.96 6.39 8.38
C ASP A 47 0.34 5.78 7.83
N ARG A 48 0.40 5.69 6.50
CA ARG A 48 1.55 5.12 5.79
C ARG A 48 2.81 5.93 6.00
N LYS A 49 2.70 7.27 6.10
CA LYS A 49 3.87 8.14 6.27
C LYS A 49 4.45 7.97 7.67
N GLY A 50 3.59 8.01 8.69
CA GLY A 50 3.98 7.74 10.07
C GLY A 50 4.59 6.36 10.25
N MET A 51 3.94 5.32 9.70
CA MET A 51 4.45 3.95 9.79
C MET A 51 5.80 3.79 9.07
N ALA A 52 5.95 4.33 7.86
CA ALA A 52 7.22 4.28 7.13
C ALA A 52 8.36 4.98 7.90
N LYS A 53 8.06 6.13 8.52
CA LYS A 53 9.01 6.82 9.38
C LYS A 53 9.42 5.97 10.60
N SER A 54 8.46 5.29 11.24
CA SER A 54 8.75 4.37 12.35
C SER A 54 9.72 3.27 11.94
N LEU A 55 9.48 2.63 10.79
CA LEU A 55 10.33 1.56 10.27
C LEU A 55 11.73 2.08 9.93
N TYR A 56 11.84 3.30 9.40
CA TYR A 56 13.12 3.97 9.20
C TYR A 56 13.87 4.19 10.52
N ASP A 57 13.20 4.73 11.54
CA ASP A 57 13.80 5.01 12.85
C ASP A 57 14.23 3.70 13.54
N GLU A 58 13.43 2.63 13.42
CA GLU A 58 13.76 1.28 13.91
C GLU A 58 14.99 0.70 13.20
N ALA A 59 15.05 0.77 11.88
CA ALA A 59 16.19 0.28 11.12
C ALA A 59 17.48 1.03 11.50
N LYS A 60 17.41 2.36 11.64
CA LYS A 60 18.54 3.18 12.07
C LYS A 60 18.98 2.83 13.50
N ALA A 61 18.03 2.64 14.43
CA ALA A 61 18.34 2.22 15.80
C ALA A 61 18.96 0.82 15.86
N ALA A 62 18.64 -0.06 14.91
CA ALA A 62 19.27 -1.37 14.76
C ALA A 62 20.67 -1.31 14.11
N GLY A 63 21.15 -0.12 13.73
CA GLY A 63 22.48 0.09 13.16
C GLY A 63 22.54 0.19 11.64
N ALA A 64 21.39 0.27 10.95
CA ALA A 64 21.40 0.47 9.50
C ALA A 64 21.92 1.86 9.13
N GLU A 65 22.85 1.91 8.16
CA GLU A 65 23.24 3.15 7.49
C GLU A 65 22.23 3.47 6.39
N ILE A 66 21.65 4.67 6.42
CA ILE A 66 20.58 5.05 5.49
C ILE A 66 20.92 6.37 4.79
N SER A 67 20.89 6.35 3.46
CA SER A 67 21.06 7.53 2.59
C SER A 67 19.75 7.84 1.88
N LEU A 68 19.17 9.01 2.17
CA LEU A 68 17.90 9.47 1.59
C LEU A 68 18.13 10.39 0.38
N GLY A 69 17.11 10.53 -0.46
CA GLY A 69 17.14 11.44 -1.62
C GLY A 69 18.06 10.99 -2.76
N ARG A 70 18.56 9.75 -2.69
CA ARG A 70 19.51 9.19 -3.66
C ARG A 70 18.83 8.16 -4.54
N ARG A 71 19.02 8.28 -5.85
CA ARG A 71 18.68 7.24 -6.82
C ARG A 71 19.98 6.65 -7.37
N LEU A 72 20.20 5.36 -7.17
CA LEU A 72 21.42 4.70 -7.63
C LEU A 72 21.42 4.57 -9.15
N SER A 73 22.53 4.97 -9.76
CA SER A 73 22.87 4.71 -11.16
C SER A 73 23.31 3.25 -11.37
N VAL A 74 23.35 2.82 -12.64
CA VAL A 74 23.85 1.49 -13.00
C VAL A 74 25.28 1.26 -12.50
N LYS A 75 26.15 2.27 -12.63
CA LYS A 75 27.55 2.19 -12.20
C LYS A 75 27.66 1.99 -10.69
N GLU A 76 26.84 2.69 -9.90
CA GLU A 76 26.81 2.55 -8.45
C GLU A 76 26.30 1.17 -8.00
N ILE A 77 25.28 0.62 -8.66
CA ILE A 77 24.77 -0.72 -8.34
C ILE A 77 25.83 -1.79 -8.62
N LEU A 78 26.53 -1.70 -9.76
CA LEU A 78 27.65 -2.60 -10.08
C LEU A 78 28.85 -2.42 -9.14
N GLN A 79 28.98 -1.25 -8.51
CA GLN A 79 30.00 -1.05 -7.49
C GLN A 79 29.62 -1.73 -6.18
N LEU A 80 28.36 -1.59 -5.75
CA LEU A 80 27.84 -2.28 -4.57
C LEU A 80 27.96 -3.80 -4.70
N GLU A 81 27.83 -4.35 -5.91
CA GLU A 81 27.99 -5.79 -6.16
C GLU A 81 29.42 -6.29 -5.89
N ARG A 82 30.43 -5.44 -6.10
CA ARG A 82 31.82 -5.78 -5.76
C ARG A 82 32.13 -5.62 -4.28
N GLU A 83 31.34 -4.80 -3.57
CA GLU A 83 31.57 -4.43 -2.17
C GLU A 83 30.74 -5.28 -1.19
N HIS A 84 29.66 -5.92 -1.66
CA HIS A 84 28.71 -6.66 -0.83
C HIS A 84 28.31 -8.00 -1.46
N GLU A 85 28.17 -9.02 -0.62
CA GLU A 85 27.76 -10.36 -1.05
C GLU A 85 26.29 -10.45 -1.46
N ILE A 86 25.43 -9.62 -0.84
CA ILE A 86 23.99 -9.66 -1.04
C ILE A 86 23.46 -8.26 -1.34
N ILE A 87 22.71 -8.15 -2.43
CA ILE A 87 21.95 -6.95 -2.79
C ILE A 87 20.47 -7.29 -2.81
N VAL A 88 19.67 -6.50 -2.09
CA VAL A 88 18.21 -6.62 -2.08
C VAL A 88 17.60 -5.47 -2.87
N GLY A 89 17.01 -5.77 -4.03
CA GLY A 89 16.28 -4.80 -4.85
C GLY A 89 14.86 -4.56 -4.34
N ALA A 90 14.68 -3.51 -3.52
CA ALA A 90 13.39 -3.08 -2.99
C ALA A 90 12.94 -1.70 -3.53
N ASP A 91 13.29 -1.40 -4.78
CA ASP A 91 13.15 -0.08 -5.44
C ASP A 91 11.89 0.07 -6.31
N GLY A 92 10.91 -0.82 -6.11
CA GLY A 92 9.57 -0.72 -6.70
C GLY A 92 9.44 -1.27 -8.12
N ALA A 93 8.27 -1.04 -8.74
CA ALA A 93 7.84 -1.73 -9.97
C ALA A 93 8.73 -1.52 -11.21
N VAL A 94 9.52 -0.44 -11.26
CA VAL A 94 10.43 -0.12 -12.39
C VAL A 94 11.87 -0.63 -12.15
N SER A 95 12.14 -1.11 -10.94
CA SER A 95 13.43 -1.58 -10.38
C SER A 95 14.68 -1.39 -11.26
N ASN A 96 15.54 -0.46 -10.87
CA ASN A 96 16.88 -0.34 -11.42
C ASN A 96 17.74 -1.56 -11.09
N VAL A 97 17.63 -2.08 -9.86
CA VAL A 97 18.41 -3.26 -9.41
C VAL A 97 18.10 -4.47 -10.29
N SER A 98 16.81 -4.78 -10.49
CA SER A 98 16.35 -5.88 -11.35
C SER A 98 16.95 -5.79 -12.76
N ARG A 99 16.94 -4.58 -13.35
CA ARG A 99 17.46 -4.33 -14.69
C ARG A 99 18.95 -4.56 -14.81
N VAL A 100 19.73 -4.09 -13.83
CA VAL A 100 21.20 -4.23 -13.82
C VAL A 100 21.61 -5.71 -13.79
N PHE A 101 20.89 -6.53 -13.02
CA PHE A 101 21.15 -7.96 -12.89
C PHE A 101 20.42 -8.83 -13.92
N GLY A 102 19.83 -8.24 -14.95
CA GLY A 102 19.24 -8.98 -16.07
C GLY A 102 17.99 -9.80 -15.73
N PHE A 103 17.30 -9.49 -14.63
CA PHE A 103 16.04 -10.14 -14.30
C PHE A 103 14.94 -9.75 -15.30
N LYS A 104 13.93 -10.62 -15.45
CA LYS A 104 12.76 -10.32 -16.29
C LYS A 104 12.07 -9.05 -15.80
N GLN A 105 11.92 -8.08 -16.69
CA GLN A 105 11.26 -6.82 -16.38
C GLN A 105 9.73 -6.99 -16.42
N ILE A 106 9.06 -6.25 -15.54
CA ILE A 106 7.60 -6.11 -15.57
C ILE A 106 7.23 -5.31 -16.82
N ASN A 107 6.30 -5.82 -17.63
CA ASN A 107 5.84 -5.19 -18.88
C ASN A 107 4.33 -4.90 -18.88
N GLU A 108 3.62 -5.30 -17.83
CA GLU A 108 2.20 -5.05 -17.63
C GLU A 108 2.01 -4.23 -16.35
N TYR A 109 1.28 -3.12 -16.47
CA TYR A 109 1.08 -2.18 -15.37
C TYR A 109 -0.41 -1.90 -15.19
N VAL A 110 -0.81 -1.82 -13.92
CA VAL A 110 -2.09 -1.25 -13.53
C VAL A 110 -1.82 0.17 -13.05
N TYR A 111 -2.27 1.14 -13.83
CA TYR A 111 -2.22 2.54 -13.41
C TYR A 111 -3.31 2.80 -12.38
N THR A 112 -2.95 3.52 -11.33
CA THR A 112 -3.83 3.82 -10.22
C THR A 112 -3.81 5.33 -9.97
N TYR A 113 -4.98 5.94 -9.91
CA TYR A 113 -5.16 7.29 -9.39
C TYR A 113 -5.83 7.20 -8.03
N LYS A 114 -5.50 8.14 -7.14
CA LYS A 114 -6.02 8.17 -5.78
C LYS A 114 -6.15 9.62 -5.33
N ALA A 115 -7.24 9.96 -4.67
CA ALA A 115 -7.47 11.25 -4.04
C ALA A 115 -8.10 11.07 -2.65
N GLU A 116 -7.86 12.05 -1.79
CA GLU A 116 -8.40 12.09 -0.43
C GLU A 116 -9.37 13.28 -0.35
N TYR A 117 -10.58 13.02 0.11
CA TYR A 117 -11.66 14.00 0.19
C TYR A 117 -12.14 14.13 1.63
N GLY A 118 -12.30 15.37 2.09
CA GLY A 118 -12.97 15.70 3.34
C GLY A 118 -14.42 16.15 3.12
N ASN A 119 -15.18 16.30 4.20
CA ASN A 119 -16.61 16.65 4.19
C ASN A 119 -17.48 15.69 3.36
N ALA A 120 -17.05 14.43 3.24
CA ALA A 120 -17.85 13.37 2.62
C ALA A 120 -18.97 12.91 3.56
N HIS A 121 -20.04 12.34 2.98
CA HIS A 121 -21.01 11.57 3.72
C HIS A 121 -20.63 10.09 3.63
N VAL A 122 -20.31 9.46 4.77
CA VAL A 122 -19.93 8.04 4.84
C VAL A 122 -21.00 7.28 5.63
N ASP A 123 -21.74 6.42 4.94
CA ASP A 123 -22.82 5.62 5.56
C ASP A 123 -22.29 4.67 6.65
N ASP A 124 -21.22 3.93 6.33
CA ASP A 124 -20.55 3.03 7.26
C ASP A 124 -19.03 3.15 7.15
N LYS A 125 -18.44 3.81 8.15
CA LYS A 125 -16.98 4.01 8.21
C LYS A 125 -16.20 2.70 8.36
N HIS A 126 -16.81 1.58 8.71
CA HIS A 126 -16.13 0.29 8.88
C HIS A 126 -16.18 -0.58 7.62
N THR A 127 -16.72 -0.06 6.52
CA THR A 127 -16.94 -0.78 5.28
C THR A 127 -16.21 -0.09 4.13
N VAL A 128 -15.42 -0.86 3.38
CA VAL A 128 -14.82 -0.41 2.11
C VAL A 128 -15.79 -0.68 0.97
N GLU A 129 -15.90 0.24 0.02
CA GLU A 129 -16.71 0.02 -1.18
C GLU A 129 -15.81 -0.21 -2.39
N LEU A 130 -16.16 -1.19 -3.21
CA LEU A 130 -15.49 -1.54 -4.45
C LEU A 130 -16.48 -1.37 -5.60
N PHE A 131 -16.09 -0.61 -6.61
CA PHE A 131 -16.93 -0.26 -7.75
C PHE A 131 -16.39 -0.93 -9.01
N PHE A 132 -17.12 -1.94 -9.48
CA PHE A 132 -16.83 -2.64 -10.73
C PHE A 132 -17.69 -2.02 -11.84
N SER A 133 -17.09 -1.18 -12.67
CA SER A 133 -17.80 -0.50 -13.75
C SER A 133 -16.88 -0.24 -14.93
N ASN A 134 -17.24 -0.79 -16.09
CA ASN A 134 -16.49 -0.53 -17.32
C ASN A 134 -16.59 0.93 -17.80
N ARG A 135 -17.50 1.73 -17.23
CA ARG A 135 -17.60 3.18 -17.49
C ARG A 135 -16.59 4.00 -16.67
N ILE A 136 -16.25 3.53 -15.46
CA ILE A 136 -15.36 4.25 -14.54
C ILE A 136 -13.94 3.65 -14.59
N SER A 137 -13.82 2.33 -14.52
CA SER A 137 -12.56 1.59 -14.48
C SER A 137 -12.63 0.37 -15.40
N HIS A 138 -12.26 0.56 -16.67
CA HIS A 138 -12.31 -0.51 -17.67
C HIS A 138 -11.43 -1.70 -17.25
N ARG A 139 -12.02 -2.90 -17.14
CA ARG A 139 -11.35 -4.16 -16.72
C ARG A 139 -10.69 -4.12 -15.33
N PHE A 140 -11.04 -3.14 -14.51
CA PHE A 140 -10.53 -3.01 -13.16
C PHE A 140 -11.66 -2.61 -12.20
N PHE A 141 -11.30 -2.01 -11.07
CA PHE A 141 -12.26 -1.50 -10.09
C PHE A 141 -11.78 -0.16 -9.52
N GLY A 142 -12.73 0.68 -9.13
CA GLY A 142 -12.51 1.78 -8.20
C GLY A 142 -12.75 1.34 -6.77
N TRP A 143 -12.28 2.10 -5.79
CA TRP A 143 -12.62 1.85 -4.39
C TRP A 143 -12.95 3.15 -3.67
N MET A 144 -13.60 3.02 -2.51
CA MET A 144 -13.75 4.06 -1.52
C MET A 144 -13.41 3.46 -0.16
N ALA A 145 -12.35 3.95 0.46
CA ALA A 145 -11.90 3.52 1.78
C ALA A 145 -12.08 4.67 2.78
N PRO A 146 -13.00 4.54 3.76
CA PRO A 146 -13.19 5.56 4.77
C PRO A 146 -11.97 5.69 5.69
N TYR A 147 -11.52 6.91 5.90
CA TYR A 147 -10.58 7.27 6.97
C TYR A 147 -11.36 7.61 8.25
N SER A 148 -12.52 8.24 8.10
CA SER A 148 -13.41 8.62 9.20
C SER A 148 -14.87 8.65 8.70
N GLY A 149 -15.79 9.21 9.50
CA GLY A 149 -17.17 9.45 9.05
C GLY A 149 -17.31 10.57 8.03
N THR A 150 -16.23 11.34 7.77
CA THR A 150 -16.24 12.53 6.91
C THR A 150 -15.07 12.60 5.95
N GLU A 151 -14.14 11.65 6.01
CA GLU A 151 -12.94 11.61 5.17
C GLU A 151 -12.83 10.25 4.49
N VAL A 152 -12.56 10.27 3.18
CA VAL A 152 -12.46 9.07 2.35
C VAL A 152 -11.28 9.16 1.39
N GLU A 153 -10.68 8.01 1.11
CA GLU A 153 -9.78 7.79 -0.01
C GLU A 153 -10.56 7.13 -1.14
N VAL A 154 -10.46 7.66 -2.36
CA VAL A 154 -11.00 7.07 -3.60
C VAL A 154 -9.94 6.98 -4.69
#